data_AF-A0A5J6V6F7-F1
#
_entry.id   AF-A0A5J6V6F7-F1
#
_cell.length_a   1.000
_cell.length_b   1.000
_cell.length_c   1.000
_cell.angle_alpha   90.00
_cell.angle_beta   90.00
_cell.angle_gamma   90.00
#
_symmetry.space_group_name_H-M   'P 1'
#
loop_
_entity.id
_entity.type
_entity.pdbx_description
1 polymer ?
#
loop_
_entity_poly.entity_id
_entity_poly.type
_entity_poly.pdbx_seq_one_letter_code
_entity_poly.pdbx_strand_id
1 'polypeptide(L)'
;MSWGLPLATLLSRRVPVRGLEPGPVTGVGRMRWGDGTVMLVAATRPGELSRVLRTLATRRSLTLAGYELGEDGPLLTLHGATGREPVRVIVVGRDQPD
;
A
#
# COMPACT_ATOMS: atom_id res chain seq x y z
N MET A 1 -13.36 11.36 -4.79
CA MET A 1 -11.94 11.05 -5.14
C MET A 1 -11.93 9.88 -6.11
N SER A 2 -11.31 10.00 -7.29
CA SER A 2 -11.21 8.89 -8.26
C SER A 2 -9.92 8.10 -8.02
N TRP A 3 -10.04 6.89 -7.45
CA TRP A 3 -8.94 5.97 -7.18
C TRP A 3 -8.55 5.11 -8.39
N GLY A 4 -9.48 4.93 -9.33
CA GLY A 4 -9.39 3.89 -10.36
C GLY A 4 -8.17 4.02 -11.28
N LEU A 5 -7.86 5.23 -11.73
CA LEU A 5 -6.74 5.48 -12.65
C LEU A 5 -5.37 5.24 -11.99
N PRO A 6 -5.06 5.80 -10.81
CA PRO A 6 -3.83 5.49 -10.09
C PRO A 6 -3.65 4.01 -9.80
N LEU A 7 -4.66 3.33 -9.25
CA LEU A 7 -4.55 1.91 -8.87
C LEU A 7 -4.41 0.98 -10.08
N ALA A 8 -5.13 1.25 -11.17
CA ALA A 8 -4.97 0.51 -12.43
C ALA A 8 -3.56 0.66 -13.01
N THR A 9 -2.95 1.85 -12.89
CA THR A 9 -1.57 2.10 -13.33
C THR A 9 -0.57 1.33 -12.48
N LEU A 10 -0.70 1.39 -11.15
CA LEU A 10 0.17 0.66 -10.22
C LEU A 10 0.12 -0.86 -10.46
N LEU A 11 -1.09 -1.39 -10.68
CA LEU A 11 -1.33 -2.81 -10.96
C LEU A 11 -0.73 -3.23 -12.32
N SER A 12 -1.11 -2.55 -13.40
CA SER A 12 -0.69 -2.91 -14.76
C SER A 12 0.81 -2.81 -14.96
N ARG A 13 1.46 -1.81 -14.35
CA ARG A 13 2.91 -1.60 -14.46
C ARG A 13 3.72 -2.33 -13.39
N ARG A 14 3.07 -3.07 -12.49
CA ARG A 14 3.70 -3.74 -11.34
C ARG A 14 4.63 -2.79 -10.58
N VAL A 15 4.15 -1.58 -10.31
CA VAL A 15 4.97 -0.55 -9.67
C VAL A 15 5.33 -1.02 -8.25
N PRO A 16 6.61 -1.05 -7.89
CA PRO A 16 7.03 -1.55 -6.59
C PRO A 16 6.77 -0.53 -5.49
N VAL A 17 6.40 -0.99 -4.30
CA VAL A 17 6.49 -0.21 -3.06
C VAL A 17 7.97 0.03 -2.75
N ARG A 18 8.32 1.29 -2.50
CA ARG A 18 9.68 1.75 -2.21
C ARG A 18 9.87 2.16 -0.75
N GLY A 19 8.80 2.55 -0.08
CA GLY A 19 8.87 3.00 1.29
C GLY A 19 7.52 2.90 1.99
N LEU A 20 7.60 2.79 3.31
CA LEU A 20 6.48 2.96 4.21
C LEU A 20 6.97 3.79 5.40
N GLU A 21 6.39 4.97 5.58
CA GLU A 21 6.73 5.91 6.65
C GLU A 21 5.50 6.10 7.57
N PRO A 22 5.68 6.58 8.82
CA PRO A 22 4.55 6.95 9.67
C PRO A 22 3.62 7.97 8.98
N GLY A 23 2.32 7.73 9.07
CA GLY A 23 1.28 8.64 8.60
C GLY A 23 0.98 9.77 9.59
N PRO A 24 0.05 10.67 9.25
CA PRO A 24 -0.35 11.80 10.11
C PRO A 24 -1.12 11.37 11.36
N VAL A 25 -1.63 10.14 11.40
CA VAL A 25 -2.38 9.58 12.53
C VAL A 25 -1.89 8.17 12.85
N THR A 26 -2.06 7.74 14.11
CA THR A 26 -1.69 6.41 14.59
C THR A 26 -2.38 5.32 13.78
N GLY A 27 -1.63 4.29 13.39
CA GLY A 27 -2.15 3.15 12.62
C GLY A 27 -2.24 3.38 11.10
N VAL A 28 -1.91 4.59 10.63
CA VAL A 28 -1.79 4.93 9.21
C VAL A 28 -0.32 5.07 8.82
N GLY A 29 0.03 4.59 7.63
CA GLY A 29 1.35 4.75 7.03
C GLY A 29 1.29 5.44 5.67
N ARG A 30 2.35 6.19 5.33
CA ARG A 30 2.61 6.75 4.01
C ARG A 30 3.32 5.72 3.14
N MET A 31 2.57 5.07 2.25
CA MET A 31 3.10 4.11 1.29
C MET A 31 3.56 4.80 0.02
N ARG A 32 4.87 4.75 -0.24
CA ARG A 32 5.50 5.34 -1.43
C ARG A 32 5.72 4.28 -2.49
N TRP A 33 5.26 4.55 -3.70
CA TRP A 33 5.41 3.70 -4.86
C TRP A 33 6.56 4.19 -5.74
N GLY A 34 7.10 3.30 -6.57
CA GLY A 34 8.23 3.58 -7.44
C GLY A 34 7.97 4.59 -8.56
N ASP A 35 6.71 4.90 -8.86
CA ASP A 35 6.30 5.93 -9.82
C ASP A 35 6.11 7.31 -9.17
N GLY A 36 6.42 7.44 -7.88
CA GLY A 36 6.22 8.67 -7.12
C GLY A 36 4.84 8.80 -6.49
N THR A 37 3.90 7.88 -6.75
CA THR A 37 2.60 7.86 -6.07
C THR A 37 2.82 7.67 -4.57
N VAL A 38 2.10 8.45 -3.75
CA VAL A 38 2.07 8.29 -2.30
C VAL A 38 0.61 8.15 -1.84
N MET A 39 0.34 7.11 -1.05
CA MET A 39 -0.98 6.83 -0.50
C MET A 39 -0.89 6.66 1.01
N LEU A 40 -1.87 7.21 1.72
CA LEU A 40 -2.10 6.91 3.12
C LEU A 40 -2.82 5.57 3.20
N VAL A 41 -2.24 4.63 3.95
CA VAL A 41 -2.78 3.27 4.09
C VAL A 41 -2.93 2.87 5.56
N ALA A 42 -3.98 2.13 5.85
CA ALA A 42 -4.22 1.52 7.15
C ALA A 42 -4.15 -0.01 7.05
N ALA A 43 -3.75 -0.65 8.14
CA ALA A 43 -3.75 -2.11 8.25
C ALA A 43 -5.19 -2.63 8.44
N THR A 44 -5.60 -3.66 7.69
CA THR A 44 -6.88 -4.36 7.99
C THR A 44 -6.75 -5.31 9.17
N ARG A 45 -5.52 -5.72 9.51
CA ARG A 45 -5.21 -6.62 10.61
C ARG A 45 -3.96 -6.14 11.34
N PRO A 46 -3.87 -6.33 12.67
CA PRO A 46 -2.65 -6.01 13.40
C PRO A 46 -1.41 -6.64 12.77
N GLY A 47 -0.34 -5.86 12.62
CA GLY A 47 0.95 -6.32 12.11
C GLY A 47 1.14 -6.28 10.59
N GLU A 48 0.10 -6.03 9.78
CA GLU A 48 0.23 -5.98 8.30
C GLU A 48 1.23 -4.92 7.82
N LEU A 49 1.17 -3.71 8.40
CA LEU A 49 2.17 -2.65 8.10
C LEU A 49 3.58 -3.04 8.55
N SER A 50 3.72 -3.75 9.67
CA SER A 50 5.01 -4.28 10.12
C SER A 50 5.56 -5.34 9.15
N ARG A 51 4.70 -6.14 8.51
CA ARG A 51 5.09 -7.09 7.46
C ARG A 51 5.58 -6.37 6.21
N VAL A 52 4.94 -5.26 5.83
CA VAL A 52 5.43 -4.39 4.75
C VAL A 52 6.83 -3.88 5.07
N LEU A 53 7.02 -3.25 6.24
CA LEU A 53 8.31 -2.72 6.68
C LEU A 53 9.41 -3.78 6.68
N ARG A 54 9.13 -4.96 7.24
CA ARG A 54 10.07 -6.09 7.26
C ARG A 54 10.46 -6.55 5.86
N THR A 55 9.49 -6.61 4.94
CA THR A 55 9.74 -7.01 3.56
C THR A 55 10.64 -5.98 2.85
N LEU A 56 10.36 -4.68 3.03
CA LEU A 56 11.19 -3.60 2.49
C LEU A 56 12.62 -3.62 3.09
N ALA A 57 12.75 -3.84 4.39
CA ALA A 57 14.04 -3.94 5.08
C ALA A 57 14.90 -5.11 4.58
N THR A 58 14.27 -6.20 4.14
CA THR A 58 14.97 -7.36 3.53
C THR A 58 15.26 -7.18 2.03
N ARG A 59 15.13 -5.94 1.51
CA ARG A 59 15.31 -5.56 0.09
C ARG A 59 14.43 -6.35 -0.88
N ARG A 60 13.32 -6.91 -0.40
CA ARG A 60 12.32 -7.55 -1.26
C ARG A 60 11.36 -6.50 -1.79
N SER A 61 10.86 -6.75 -3.00
CA SER A 61 9.90 -5.86 -3.64
C SER A 61 8.48 -6.30 -3.30
N LEU A 62 7.64 -5.33 -2.92
CA LEU A 62 6.19 -5.49 -2.84
C LEU A 62 5.56 -4.83 -4.06
N THR A 63 4.56 -5.45 -4.67
CA THR A 63 3.79 -4.87 -5.77
C THR A 63 2.30 -5.08 -5.55
N LEU A 64 1.48 -4.23 -6.17
CA LEU A 64 0.02 -4.39 -6.16
C LEU A 64 -0.35 -5.63 -7.00
N ALA A 65 -1.04 -6.58 -6.39
CA ALA A 65 -1.54 -7.78 -7.05
C ALA A 65 -3.02 -7.64 -7.47
N GLY A 66 -3.76 -6.81 -6.75
CA GLY A 66 -5.16 -6.50 -7.03
C GLY A 66 -5.70 -5.52 -6.01
N TYR A 67 -6.89 -4.98 -6.28
CA TYR A 67 -7.61 -4.13 -5.35
C TYR A 67 -9.12 -4.35 -5.45
N GLU A 68 -9.80 -4.17 -4.33
CA GLU A 68 -11.26 -4.22 -4.22
C GLU A 68 -11.74 -2.84 -3.77
N LEU A 69 -12.76 -2.29 -4.41
CA LEU A 69 -13.37 -1.03 -3.95
C LEU A 69 -14.32 -1.34 -2.80
N GLY A 70 -14.14 -0.65 -1.67
CA GLY A 70 -15.01 -0.77 -0.49
C GLY A 70 -15.42 0.59 0.05
N GLU A 71 -16.31 0.58 1.04
CA GLU A 71 -16.86 1.79 1.67
C GLU A 71 -15.78 2.63 2.39
N ASP A 72 -14.86 1.96 3.07
CA ASP A 72 -13.73 2.59 3.78
C ASP A 72 -12.59 3.05 2.85
N GLY A 73 -12.70 2.71 1.56
CA GLY A 73 -11.70 2.96 0.54
C GLY A 73 -11.21 1.67 -0.14
N PRO A 74 -10.35 1.80 -1.16
CA PRO A 74 -9.79 0.65 -1.86
C PRO A 74 -8.96 -0.25 -0.94
N LEU A 75 -9.30 -1.54 -0.90
CA LEU A 75 -8.53 -2.58 -0.24
C LEU A 75 -7.48 -3.14 -1.21
N LEU A 76 -6.21 -2.89 -0.93
CA LEU A 76 -5.08 -3.35 -1.74
C LEU A 76 -4.59 -4.71 -1.26
N THR A 77 -4.35 -5.60 -2.21
CA THR A 77 -3.64 -6.87 -1.98
C THR A 77 -2.23 -6.76 -2.54
N LEU A 78 -1.22 -6.90 -1.67
CA LEU A 78 0.19 -6.81 -2.02
C LEU A 78 0.85 -8.19 -2.07
N HIS A 79 1.62 -8.43 -3.13
CA HIS A 79 2.46 -9.63 -3.29
C HIS A 79 3.93 -9.30 -3.04
N GLY A 80 4.70 -10.33 -2.66
CA GLY A 80 6.15 -10.23 -2.39
C GLY A 80 6.51 -10.18 -0.91
N ALA A 81 5.49 -10.07 -0.04
CA ALA A 81 5.68 -10.12 1.41
C ALA A 81 6.12 -11.51 1.85
N THR A 82 6.94 -11.58 2.91
CA THR A 82 7.23 -12.86 3.56
C THR A 82 6.00 -13.42 4.26
N GLY A 83 5.72 -14.71 4.08
CA GLY A 83 4.59 -15.42 4.69
C GLY A 83 3.75 -16.18 3.65
N ARG A 84 2.75 -16.93 4.13
CA ARG A 84 1.79 -17.65 3.25
C ARG A 84 0.64 -16.76 2.79
N GLU A 85 0.21 -15.83 3.64
CA GLU A 85 -0.89 -14.92 3.33
C GLU A 85 -0.39 -13.65 2.62
N PRO A 86 -1.13 -13.12 1.63
CA PRO A 86 -0.82 -11.82 1.05
C PRO A 86 -0.93 -10.72 2.12
N VAL A 87 -0.32 -9.57 1.85
CA VAL A 87 -0.50 -8.40 2.70
C VAL A 87 -1.71 -7.61 2.23
N ARG A 88 -2.58 -7.19 3.15
CA ARG A 88 -3.78 -6.41 2.82
C ARG A 88 -3.80 -5.07 3.58
N VAL A 89 -4.01 -3.98 2.85
CA VAL A 89 -4.07 -2.62 3.40
C VAL A 89 -5.18 -1.81 2.74
N ILE A 90 -5.87 -0.96 3.51
CA ILE A 90 -6.91 -0.06 2.98
C ILE A 90 -6.26 1.28 2.65
N VAL A 91 -6.58 1.85 1.50
CA VAL A 91 -6.22 3.23 1.17
C VAL A 91 -7.22 4.18 1.82
N VAL A 92 -6.73 5.01 2.74
CA VAL A 92 -7.54 5.98 3.49
C VAL A 92 -7.39 7.40 2.97
N GLY A 93 -6.44 7.65 2.05
CA GLY A 93 -6.20 8.98 1.51
C GLY A 93 -5.05 9.00 0.49
N ARG A 94 -5.04 10.02 -0.37
CA ARG A 94 -3.86 10.36 -1.17
C ARG A 94 -3.06 11.35 -0.35
N ASP A 95 -1.75 11.15 -0.29
CA ASP A 95 -0.84 12.17 0.26
C ASP A 95 -0.59 13.16 -0.89
N GLN A 96 -1.53 14.09 -1.09
CA GLN A 96 -1.34 15.19 -2.04
C GLN A 96 -0.63 16.32 -1.28
N PRO A 97 0.42 16.93 -1.85
CA PRO A 97 0.84 18.24 -1.38
C PRO A 97 -0.32 19.22 -1.59
N ASP A 98 -0.59 20.05 -0.57
CA ASP A 98 -1.56 21.16 -0.62
C ASP A 98 -1.30 22.11 -1.81
#